data_AF-A0A5S3WL21-F1
#
_entry.id   AF-A0A5S3WL21-F1
#
_cell.length_a   1.000
_cell.length_b   1.000
_cell.length_c   1.000
_cell.angle_alpha   90.00
_cell.angle_beta   90.00
_cell.angle_gamma   90.00
#
_symmetry.space_group_name_H-M   'P 1'
#
loop_
_entity.id
_entity.type
_entity.pdbx_description
1 polymer ?
#
loop_
_entity_poly.entity_id
_entity_poly.type
_entity_poly.pdbx_seq_one_letter_code
_entity_poly.pdbx_strand_id
1 'polypeptide(L)'
;VKRDNKVVHGYTYYDIRWQFWFDSKSRQCDINKVTTTLELEYTLPQLTDSTESVKKAWSQWFSYLAEHEHEHGRMIKAMAQRIDEQLEAIPELGSCRVIEQQAALIGNALKQELAQQLQAYDEQTNHGRTEKAWLVDHLQATPN
;
A
#
# COMPACT_ATOMS: atom_id res chain seq x y z
N VAL A 1 8.87 14.38 -2.54
CA VAL A 1 8.43 13.89 -3.87
C VAL A 1 7.34 14.81 -4.41
N LYS A 2 7.33 15.13 -5.71
CA LYS A 2 6.22 15.90 -6.31
C LYS A 2 5.14 14.92 -6.80
N ARG A 3 3.94 15.00 -6.24
CA ARG A 3 2.74 14.21 -6.61
C ARG A 3 1.56 15.16 -6.76
N ASP A 4 0.82 15.08 -7.86
CA ASP A 4 -0.38 15.91 -8.11
C ASP A 4 -0.18 17.41 -7.81
N ASN A 5 0.97 17.95 -8.26
CA ASN A 5 1.42 19.32 -8.00
C ASN A 5 1.67 19.69 -6.53
N LYS A 6 1.64 18.74 -5.59
CA LYS A 6 2.02 18.91 -4.19
C LYS A 6 3.38 18.29 -3.91
N VAL A 7 4.12 18.87 -2.98
CA VAL A 7 5.33 18.25 -2.44
C VAL A 7 4.93 17.48 -1.19
N VAL A 8 5.13 16.16 -1.22
CA VAL A 8 4.99 15.28 -0.06
C VAL A 8 6.37 14.87 0.43
N HIS A 9 6.52 14.57 1.73
CA HIS A 9 7.81 14.22 2.31
C HIS A 9 8.16 12.74 2.17
N GLY A 10 7.18 11.84 2.29
CA GLY A 10 7.29 10.41 2.01
C GLY A 10 6.31 9.99 0.92
N TYR A 11 6.56 8.82 0.32
CA TYR A 11 5.61 8.18 -0.58
C TYR A 11 5.83 6.67 -0.67
N THR A 12 4.74 5.92 -0.62
CA THR A 12 4.72 4.47 -0.84
C THR A 12 4.12 4.16 -2.21
N TYR A 13 4.95 3.68 -3.13
CA TYR A 13 4.53 3.12 -4.41
C TYR A 13 4.17 1.65 -4.24
N TYR A 14 3.14 1.21 -4.96
CA TYR A 14 2.83 -0.21 -5.07
C TYR A 14 2.31 -0.59 -6.45
N ASP A 15 2.59 -1.83 -6.84
CA ASP A 15 1.95 -2.52 -7.95
C ASP A 15 1.60 -3.95 -7.53
N ILE A 16 0.31 -4.28 -7.59
CA ILE A 16 -0.21 -5.62 -7.29
C ILE A 16 -0.68 -6.25 -8.60
N ARG A 17 -0.12 -7.43 -8.89
CA ARG A 17 -0.48 -8.27 -10.03
C ARG A 17 -0.79 -9.67 -9.54
N TRP A 18 -1.84 -10.29 -10.05
CA TRP A 18 -2.18 -11.68 -9.73
C TRP A 18 -2.33 -12.52 -10.98
N GLN A 19 -2.11 -13.82 -10.81
CA GLN A 19 -2.32 -14.85 -11.83
C GLN A 19 -2.94 -16.07 -11.15
N PHE A 20 -3.79 -16.78 -11.89
CA PHE A 20 -4.39 -18.03 -11.44
C PHE A 20 -4.41 -19.05 -12.58
N TRP A 21 -4.45 -20.32 -12.22
CA TRP A 21 -4.43 -21.44 -13.16
C TRP A 21 -5.52 -22.45 -12.82
N PHE A 22 -5.96 -23.18 -13.84
CA PHE A 22 -6.93 -24.25 -13.74
C PHE A 22 -6.27 -25.61 -13.97
N ASP A 23 -6.83 -26.67 -13.39
CA ASP A 23 -6.53 -28.02 -13.89
C ASP A 23 -7.31 -28.25 -15.19
N SER A 24 -6.59 -28.37 -16.31
CA SER A 24 -7.20 -28.62 -17.63
C SER A 24 -7.62 -30.08 -17.84
N LYS A 25 -7.37 -30.98 -16.89
CA LYS A 25 -7.69 -32.41 -17.01
C LYS A 25 -9.09 -32.76 -16.49
N SER A 26 -9.69 -31.91 -15.65
CA SER A 26 -11.07 -32.07 -15.19
C SER A 26 -12.05 -31.49 -16.20
N ARG A 27 -13.24 -32.10 -16.34
CA ARG A 27 -14.37 -31.51 -17.09
C ARG A 27 -14.96 -30.27 -16.43
N GLN A 28 -14.50 -29.94 -15.23
CA GLN A 28 -14.92 -28.84 -14.38
C GLN A 28 -13.71 -27.93 -14.17
N CYS A 29 -13.91 -26.63 -14.29
CA CYS A 29 -12.84 -25.66 -14.07
C CYS A 29 -12.75 -25.38 -12.57
N ASP A 30 -11.60 -25.68 -11.99
CA ASP A 30 -11.29 -25.43 -10.59
C ASP A 30 -9.95 -24.68 -10.52
N ILE A 31 -9.86 -23.66 -9.66
CA ILE A 31 -8.62 -22.91 -9.46
C ILE A 31 -7.72 -23.77 -8.58
N ASN A 32 -6.64 -24.29 -9.14
CA ASN A 32 -5.69 -25.12 -8.40
C ASN A 32 -4.47 -24.35 -7.88
N LYS A 33 -4.31 -23.10 -8.33
CA LYS A 33 -3.20 -22.24 -7.95
C LYS A 33 -3.56 -20.78 -8.18
N VAL A 34 -3.26 -19.96 -7.18
CA VAL A 34 -3.19 -18.50 -7.29
C VAL A 34 -1.79 -18.04 -6.94
N THR A 35 -1.36 -16.93 -7.54
CA THR A 35 -0.12 -16.26 -7.15
C THR A 35 -0.28 -14.77 -7.33
N THR A 36 -0.18 -14.03 -6.22
CA THR A 36 -0.08 -12.57 -6.21
C THR A 36 1.37 -12.12 -6.06
N THR A 37 1.79 -11.22 -6.94
CA THR A 37 3.08 -10.52 -6.89
C THR A 37 2.84 -9.08 -6.48
N LEU A 38 3.54 -8.66 -5.43
CA LEU A 38 3.55 -7.28 -4.94
C LEU A 38 4.93 -6.66 -5.14
N GLU A 39 4.96 -5.55 -5.86
CA GLU A 39 6.09 -4.61 -5.85
C GLU A 39 5.76 -3.45 -4.92
N LEU A 40 6.68 -3.13 -4.02
CA LEU A 40 6.51 -2.10 -3.00
C LEU A 40 7.80 -1.29 -2.89
N GLU A 41 7.70 0.02 -3.06
CA GLU A 41 8.84 0.94 -2.98
C GLU A 41 8.50 2.10 -2.05
N TYR A 42 9.40 2.39 -1.11
CA TYR A 42 9.31 3.55 -0.23
C TYR A 42 10.27 4.63 -0.71
N THR A 43 9.72 5.80 -1.03
CA THR A 43 10.52 7.00 -1.26
C THR A 43 10.51 7.85 -0.01
N LEU A 44 11.68 7.96 0.64
CA LEU A 44 11.88 8.76 1.85
C LEU A 44 12.90 9.88 1.58
N PRO A 45 12.82 11.00 2.31
CA PRO A 45 13.73 12.11 2.12
C PRO A 45 15.06 11.81 2.83
N GLN A 46 16.16 12.36 2.32
CA GLN A 46 17.50 12.17 2.88
C GLN A 46 18.04 13.52 3.36
N LEU A 47 18.60 13.55 4.57
CA LEU A 47 19.35 14.68 5.07
C LEU A 47 20.83 14.48 4.76
N THR A 48 21.43 15.40 3.98
CA THR A 48 22.85 15.34 3.63
C THR A 48 23.69 16.04 4.70
N ASP A 49 23.60 17.36 4.81
CA ASP A 49 24.31 18.18 5.77
C ASP A 49 23.39 19.24 6.39
N SER A 50 23.50 19.42 7.70
CA SER A 50 22.74 20.43 8.42
C SER A 50 23.33 20.74 9.81
N THR A 51 22.74 21.71 10.50
CA THR A 51 23.10 22.03 11.89
C THR A 51 22.63 20.92 12.85
N GLU A 52 23.24 20.84 14.03
CA GLU A 52 22.85 19.85 15.05
C GLU A 52 21.37 20.01 15.50
N SER A 53 20.86 21.24 15.53
CA SER A 53 19.45 21.50 15.82
C SER A 53 18.52 20.89 14.77
N VAL A 54 18.87 21.01 13.48
CA VAL A 54 18.09 20.40 12.39
C VAL A 54 18.23 18.89 12.40
N LYS A 55 19.43 18.34 12.62
CA LYS A 55 19.64 16.88 12.73
C LYS A 55 18.78 16.27 13.84
N LYS A 56 18.63 16.96 14.96
CA LYS A 56 17.78 16.52 16.07
C LYS A 56 16.28 16.54 15.71
N ALA A 57 15.79 17.63 15.13
CA ALA A 57 14.39 17.69 14.69
C ALA A 57 14.11 16.65 13.60
N TRP A 58 15.04 16.50 12.66
CA TRP A 58 14.98 15.50 11.59
C TRP A 58 14.91 14.08 12.13
N SER A 59 15.79 13.69 13.05
CA SER A 59 15.82 12.31 13.55
C SER A 59 14.55 11.94 14.32
N GLN A 60 13.95 12.90 15.01
CA GLN A 60 12.66 12.71 15.69
C GLN A 60 11.52 12.56 14.70
N TRP A 61 11.46 13.43 13.69
CA TRP A 61 10.41 13.42 12.68
C TRP A 61 10.51 12.23 11.70
N PHE A 62 11.72 11.91 11.24
CA PHE A 62 11.95 10.93 10.18
C PHE A 62 11.48 9.53 10.55
N SER A 63 11.64 9.12 11.82
CA SER A 63 11.16 7.82 12.27
C SER A 63 9.64 7.71 12.19
N TYR A 64 8.90 8.78 12.53
CA TYR A 64 7.45 8.83 12.39
C TYR A 64 7.02 8.86 10.92
N LEU A 65 7.73 9.60 10.06
CA LEU A 65 7.46 9.56 8.63
C LEU A 65 7.67 8.16 8.05
N ALA A 66 8.80 7.52 8.36
CA ALA A 66 9.09 6.17 7.88
C ALA A 66 8.04 5.16 8.35
N GLU A 67 7.58 5.27 9.60
CA GLU A 67 6.54 4.40 10.13
C GLU A 67 5.18 4.62 9.45
N HIS A 68 4.81 5.87 9.16
CA HIS A 68 3.60 6.19 8.40
C HIS A 68 3.60 5.52 7.02
N GLU A 69 4.71 5.60 6.28
CA GLU A 69 4.86 4.93 4.99
C GLU A 69 4.86 3.40 5.14
N HIS A 70 5.49 2.86 6.19
CA HIS A 70 5.45 1.42 6.45
C HIS A 70 4.06 0.89 6.75
N GLU A 71 3.18 1.68 7.39
CA GLU A 71 1.78 1.27 7.62
C GLU A 71 1.03 1.14 6.29
N HIS A 72 1.17 2.10 5.37
CA HIS A 72 0.66 1.96 4.00
C HIS A 72 1.15 0.63 3.39
N GLY A 73 2.45 0.34 3.52
CA GLY A 73 3.04 -0.91 3.06
C GLY A 73 2.46 -2.17 3.71
N ARG A 74 2.13 -2.15 5.01
CA ARG A 74 1.48 -3.27 5.71
C ARG A 74 0.06 -3.49 5.20
N MET A 75 -0.71 -2.43 5.01
CA MET A 75 -2.07 -2.49 4.43
C MET A 75 -2.04 -3.08 3.01
N ILE A 76 -1.09 -2.64 2.17
CA ILE A 76 -0.91 -3.14 0.80
C ILE A 76 -0.55 -4.63 0.79
N LYS A 77 0.35 -5.07 1.69
CA LYS A 77 0.72 -6.49 1.83
C LYS A 77 -0.46 -7.35 2.28
N ALA A 78 -1.23 -6.87 3.26
CA ALA A 78 -2.42 -7.57 3.74
C ALA A 78 -3.47 -7.71 2.62
N MET A 79 -3.65 -6.68 1.79
CA MET A 79 -4.54 -6.80 0.64
C MET A 79 -4.04 -7.79 -0.41
N ALA A 80 -2.73 -7.81 -0.70
CA ALA A 80 -2.17 -8.80 -1.63
C ALA A 80 -2.44 -10.24 -1.17
N GLN A 81 -2.32 -10.51 0.14
CA GLN A 81 -2.69 -11.81 0.72
C GLN A 81 -4.19 -12.09 0.60
N ARG A 82 -5.04 -11.09 0.88
CA ARG A 82 -6.49 -11.23 0.73
C ARG A 82 -6.91 -11.50 -0.71
N ILE A 83 -6.19 -10.99 -1.71
CA ILE A 83 -6.45 -11.33 -3.12
C ILE A 83 -6.22 -12.83 -3.34
N ASP A 84 -5.10 -13.39 -2.86
CA ASP A 84 -4.86 -14.84 -2.96
C ASP A 84 -6.00 -15.63 -2.31
N GLU A 85 -6.34 -15.31 -1.06
CA GLU A 85 -7.41 -16.00 -0.31
C GLU A 85 -8.78 -15.94 -1.02
N GLN A 86 -9.15 -14.76 -1.55
CA GLN A 86 -10.45 -14.59 -2.21
C GLN A 86 -10.53 -15.26 -3.58
N LEU A 87 -9.41 -15.33 -4.30
CA LEU A 87 -9.35 -16.03 -5.59
C LEU A 87 -9.32 -17.55 -5.41
N GLU A 88 -8.61 -18.05 -4.40
CA GLU A 88 -8.61 -19.49 -4.04
C GLU A 88 -9.97 -19.96 -3.54
N ALA A 89 -10.75 -19.08 -2.92
CA ALA A 89 -12.09 -19.40 -2.42
C ALA A 89 -13.19 -19.36 -3.50
N ILE A 90 -12.87 -19.05 -4.76
CA ILE A 90 -13.87 -19.08 -5.84
C ILE A 90 -14.35 -20.52 -6.04
N PRO A 91 -15.64 -20.82 -5.83
CA PRO A 91 -16.12 -22.18 -6.00
C PRO A 91 -16.04 -22.62 -7.46
N GLU A 92 -15.99 -23.93 -7.67
CA GLU A 92 -16.15 -24.54 -8.99
C GLU A 92 -17.51 -24.13 -9.59
N LEU A 93 -17.49 -23.15 -10.49
CA LEU A 93 -18.69 -22.59 -11.09
C LEU A 93 -18.65 -22.73 -12.61
N GLY A 94 -19.37 -23.73 -13.12
CA GLY A 94 -19.66 -23.86 -14.54
C GLY A 94 -18.40 -23.96 -15.41
N SER A 95 -18.18 -22.97 -16.28
CA SER A 95 -17.06 -22.97 -17.24
C SER A 95 -15.92 -22.05 -16.80
N CYS A 96 -14.71 -22.30 -17.28
CA CYS A 96 -13.50 -21.50 -16.97
C CYS A 96 -13.73 -20.01 -17.22
N ARG A 97 -14.50 -19.66 -18.26
CA ARG A 97 -14.85 -18.28 -18.57
C ARG A 97 -15.63 -17.59 -17.44
N VAL A 98 -16.53 -18.31 -16.78
CA VAL A 98 -17.29 -17.78 -15.64
C VAL A 98 -16.35 -17.50 -14.48
N ILE A 99 -15.42 -18.42 -14.20
CA ILE A 99 -14.44 -18.24 -13.13
C ILE A 99 -13.47 -17.09 -13.44
N GLU A 100 -12.99 -16.98 -14.68
CA GLU A 100 -12.15 -15.85 -15.11
C GLU A 100 -12.84 -14.50 -14.90
N GLN A 101 -14.12 -14.41 -15.26
CA GLN A 101 -14.92 -13.20 -15.03
C GLN A 101 -15.09 -12.91 -13.53
N GLN A 102 -15.37 -13.93 -12.72
CA GLN A 102 -15.51 -13.79 -11.28
C GLN A 102 -14.20 -13.34 -10.62
N ALA A 103 -13.07 -13.94 -11.00
CA ALA A 103 -11.75 -13.57 -10.52
C ALA A 103 -11.40 -12.12 -10.86
N ALA A 104 -11.71 -11.68 -12.09
CA ALA A 104 -11.51 -10.30 -12.51
C ALA A 104 -12.38 -9.32 -11.69
N LEU A 105 -13.64 -9.66 -11.41
CA LEU A 105 -14.53 -8.84 -10.59
C LEU A 105 -14.01 -8.71 -9.15
N ILE A 106 -13.64 -9.84 -8.52
CA ILE A 106 -13.10 -9.87 -7.15
C ILE A 106 -11.81 -9.05 -7.08
N GLY A 107 -10.84 -9.31 -7.96
CA GLY A 107 -9.56 -8.61 -7.95
C GLY A 107 -9.72 -7.10 -8.15
N ASN A 108 -10.58 -6.67 -9.07
CA ASN A 108 -10.87 -5.25 -9.28
C ASN A 108 -11.55 -4.60 -8.07
N ALA A 109 -12.48 -5.29 -7.42
CA ALA A 109 -13.14 -4.78 -6.22
C ALA A 109 -12.14 -4.61 -5.07
N LEU A 110 -11.26 -5.59 -4.84
CA LEU A 110 -10.21 -5.51 -3.81
C LEU A 110 -9.19 -4.40 -4.09
N LYS A 111 -8.83 -4.16 -5.36
CA LYS A 111 -7.98 -3.00 -5.72
C LYS A 111 -8.65 -1.67 -5.37
N GLN A 112 -9.95 -1.54 -5.63
CA GLN A 112 -10.70 -0.32 -5.29
C GLN A 112 -10.81 -0.15 -3.77
N GLU A 113 -11.07 -1.24 -3.06
CA GLU A 113 -11.12 -1.25 -1.60
C GLU A 113 -9.79 -0.80 -1.00
N LEU A 114 -8.66 -1.32 -1.49
CA LEU A 114 -7.33 -0.88 -1.03
C LEU A 114 -7.12 0.61 -1.25
N ALA A 115 -7.44 1.12 -2.44
CA ALA A 115 -7.30 2.55 -2.73
C ALA A 115 -8.09 3.41 -1.73
N GLN A 116 -9.31 2.99 -1.40
CA GLN A 116 -10.15 3.67 -0.41
C GLN A 116 -9.58 3.57 1.01
N GLN A 117 -9.05 2.40 1.40
CA GLN A 117 -8.44 2.20 2.72
C GLN A 117 -7.19 3.08 2.90
N LEU A 118 -6.31 3.15 1.91
CA LEU A 118 -5.11 3.99 1.96
C LEU A 118 -5.47 5.47 2.04
N GLN A 119 -6.44 5.91 1.23
CA GLN A 119 -6.95 7.29 1.30
C GLN A 119 -7.57 7.59 2.67
N ALA A 120 -8.39 6.68 3.20
CA ALA A 120 -9.02 6.87 4.50
C ALA A 120 -7.98 6.92 5.63
N TYR A 121 -6.92 6.12 5.56
CA TYR A 121 -5.81 6.16 6.52
C TYR A 121 -5.09 7.52 6.49
N ASP A 122 -4.79 8.04 5.30
CA ASP A 122 -4.26 9.40 5.14
C ASP A 122 -5.20 10.47 5.72
N GLU A 123 -6.50 10.40 5.43
CA GLU A 123 -7.48 11.36 5.95
C GLU A 123 -7.58 11.30 7.48
N GLN A 124 -7.62 10.10 8.06
CA GLN A 124 -7.72 9.89 9.52
C GLN A 124 -6.47 10.34 10.27
N THR A 125 -5.30 10.14 9.68
CA THR A 125 -4.02 10.55 10.27
C THR A 125 -3.68 12.02 9.99
N ASN A 126 -4.53 12.72 9.21
CA ASN A 126 -4.24 14.02 8.64
C ASN A 126 -2.88 14.03 7.93
N HIS A 127 -2.72 13.07 7.01
CA HIS A 127 -1.50 12.77 6.26
C HIS A 127 -0.30 12.54 7.19
N GLY A 128 -0.48 11.70 8.21
CA GLY A 128 0.51 11.36 9.22
C GLY A 128 0.76 12.42 10.31
N ARG A 129 0.07 13.57 10.28
CA ARG A 129 0.26 14.62 11.30
C ARG A 129 -0.10 14.16 12.70
N THR A 130 -1.19 13.43 12.89
CA THR A 130 -1.58 12.90 14.21
C THR A 130 -0.61 11.84 14.73
N GLU A 131 0.22 11.29 13.83
CA GLU A 131 1.28 10.32 14.11
C GLU A 131 2.64 10.97 14.28
N LYS A 132 2.69 12.32 14.32
CA LYS A 132 3.91 13.12 14.41
C LYS A 132 4.78 13.04 13.15
N ALA A 133 4.26 12.58 12.01
CA ALA A 133 4.97 12.59 10.73
C ALA A 133 4.93 13.95 10.01
N TRP A 134 4.53 15.04 10.69
CA TRP A 134 4.51 16.38 10.12
C TRP A 134 5.72 17.21 10.55
N LEU A 135 6.63 17.50 9.61
CA LEU A 135 7.94 18.10 9.90
C LEU A 135 7.85 19.39 10.71
N VAL A 136 6.88 20.26 10.39
CA VAL A 136 6.73 21.57 11.03
C VAL A 136 6.46 21.45 12.53
N ASP A 137 5.81 20.37 12.97
CA ASP A 137 5.50 20.16 14.40
C ASP A 137 6.76 19.79 15.22
N HIS A 138 7.90 19.49 14.55
CA HIS A 138 9.20 19.20 15.18
C HIS A 138 10.21 20.35 15.09
N LEU A 139 9.88 21.42 14.36
CA LEU A 139 10.71 22.61 14.33
C LEU A 139 10.51 23.36 15.64
N GLN A 140 11.56 23.45 16.47
CA GLN A 140 11.52 24.36 17.61
C GLN A 140 11.35 25.78 17.10
N ALA A 141 10.42 26.55 17.68
CA ALA A 141 10.41 27.99 17.49
C ALA A 141 11.78 28.52 17.92
N THR A 142 12.55 29.05 16.97
CA THR A 142 13.65 29.94 17.32
C THR A 142 13.08 31.04 18.19
N PRO A 143 13.55 31.23 19.44
CA PRO A 143 13.24 32.44 20.16
C PRO A 143 13.78 33.60 19.34
N ASN A 144 12.92 34.59 19.06
CA ASN A 144 13.34 35.88 18.51
C ASN A 144 14.32 36.58 19.46
#